data_AF-A0AB37XPH2-F1
#
_entry.id   AF-A0AB37XPH2-F1
#
_cell.length_a   1.000
_cell.length_b   1.000
_cell.length_c   1.000
_cell.angle_alpha   90.00
_cell.angle_beta   90.00
_cell.angle_gamma   90.00
#
_symmetry.space_group_name_H-M   'P 1'
#
loop_
_entity.id
_entity.type
_entity.pdbx_description
1 polymer ?
#
loop_
_entity_poly.entity_id
_entity_poly.type
_entity_poly.pdbx_seq_one_letter_code
_entity_poly.pdbx_strand_id
1 'polypeptide(L)'
;FNPIHKMGVERFIAEAVEAGVDGLTVVDPPPEHNEDLCDPAQAAGIDFIRLTTPTTDDKRLPVVLNGSSGFVYYVSVAGVTGAGSATLEHVEEAVARLKRHT
;
A
#
# COMPACT_ATOMS: atom_id res chain seq x y z
N PHE A 1 6.35 -10.02 1.55
CA PHE A 1 6.93 -9.92 2.93
C PHE A 1 8.16 -10.80 3.15
N ASN A 2 8.24 -11.98 2.53
CA ASN A 2 9.28 -13.00 2.79
C ASN A 2 10.76 -12.50 2.86
N PRO A 3 11.24 -11.59 1.98
CA PRO A 3 12.63 -11.12 2.07
C PRO A 3 12.90 -10.30 3.35
N ILE A 4 11.97 -9.42 3.71
CA ILE A 4 12.03 -8.60 4.94
C ILE A 4 12.00 -9.52 6.16
N HIS A 5 11.08 -10.48 6.17
CA HIS A 5 10.97 -11.45 7.25
C HIS A 5 12.25 -12.27 7.44
N LYS A 6 12.88 -12.72 6.35
CA LYS A 6 14.14 -13.48 6.39
C LYS A 6 15.32 -12.65 6.93
N MET A 7 15.31 -11.35 6.67
CA MET A 7 16.33 -10.41 7.14
C MET A 7 16.12 -9.98 8.60
N GLY A 8 14.87 -10.01 9.06
CA GLY A 8 14.41 -9.44 10.33
C GLY A 8 13.92 -8.00 10.12
N VAL A 9 12.73 -7.70 10.64
CA VAL A 9 12.05 -6.42 10.43
C VAL A 9 12.86 -5.24 10.97
N GLU A 10 13.34 -5.34 12.22
CA GLU A 10 14.13 -4.28 12.86
C GLU A 10 15.39 -3.95 12.05
N ARG A 11 16.11 -4.98 11.61
CA ARG A 11 17.31 -4.83 10.80
C ARG A 11 17.00 -4.20 9.45
N PHE A 12 15.93 -4.65 8.79
CA PHE A 12 15.49 -4.10 7.51
C PHE A 12 15.16 -2.62 7.61
N ILE A 13 14.41 -2.22 8.63
CA ILE A 13 14.04 -0.81 8.84
C ILE A 13 15.29 0.03 9.12
N ALA A 14 16.20 -0.43 9.99
CA ALA A 14 17.43 0.29 10.28
C ALA A 14 18.30 0.52 9.04
N GLU A 15 18.53 -0.53 8.24
CA GLU A 15 19.29 -0.43 6.99
C GLU A 15 18.56 0.42 5.94
N ALA A 16 17.23 0.39 5.90
CA ALA A 16 16.43 1.23 4.99
C ALA A 16 16.53 2.72 5.35
N VAL A 17 16.48 3.08 6.64
CA VAL A 17 16.70 4.46 7.10
C VAL A 17 18.11 4.91 6.76
N GLU A 18 19.13 4.09 7.02
CA GLU A 18 20.53 4.42 6.71
C GLU A 18 20.74 4.65 5.20
N ALA A 19 20.05 3.87 4.36
CA ALA A 19 20.08 4.02 2.92
C ALA A 19 19.28 5.23 2.39
N GLY A 20 18.52 5.92 3.24
CA GLY A 20 17.69 7.06 2.85
C GLY A 20 16.40 6.68 2.14
N VAL A 21 15.78 5.56 2.50
CA VAL A 21 14.49 5.14 1.94
C VAL A 21 13.35 5.99 2.51
N ASP A 22 12.58 6.63 1.63
CA ASP A 22 11.42 7.45 2.03
C ASP A 22 10.14 6.63 2.26
N GLY A 23 9.95 5.50 1.56
CA GLY A 23 8.72 4.71 1.67
C GLY A 23 8.81 3.29 1.15
N LEU A 24 7.87 2.45 1.60
CA LEU A 24 7.80 1.01 1.33
C LEU A 24 6.45 0.62 0.75
N THR A 25 6.47 -0.27 -0.24
CA THR A 25 5.28 -0.94 -0.77
C THR A 25 5.45 -2.45 -0.62
N VAL A 26 4.63 -3.09 0.22
CA VAL A 26 4.69 -4.54 0.47
C VAL A 26 3.33 -5.17 0.21
N VAL A 27 3.27 -6.10 -0.75
CA VAL A 27 2.00 -6.61 -1.32
C VAL A 27 1.31 -7.68 -0.46
N ASP A 28 2.06 -8.40 0.38
CA ASP A 28 1.53 -9.59 1.07
C ASP A 28 0.85 -9.35 2.44
N PRO A 29 1.32 -8.46 3.34
CA PRO A 29 0.76 -8.39 4.68
C PRO A 29 -0.59 -7.67 4.62
N PRO A 30 -1.69 -8.36 5.00
CA PRO A 30 -2.99 -7.73 5.04
C PRO A 30 -3.02 -6.69 6.19
N PRO A 31 -3.96 -5.73 6.20
CA PRO A 31 -3.98 -4.62 7.17
C PRO A 31 -3.96 -5.06 8.65
N GLU A 32 -4.33 -6.30 8.94
CA GLU A 32 -4.32 -6.88 10.27
C GLU A 32 -2.90 -7.17 10.80
N HIS A 33 -1.88 -7.21 9.92
CA HIS A 33 -0.47 -7.44 10.28
C HIS A 33 0.33 -6.13 10.24
N ASN A 34 -0.32 -4.99 10.49
CA ASN A 34 0.34 -3.69 10.48
C ASN A 34 1.41 -3.59 11.57
N GLU A 35 1.17 -4.18 12.73
CA GLU A 35 2.11 -4.21 13.85
C GLU A 35 3.44 -4.88 13.51
N ASP A 36 3.45 -5.80 12.54
CA ASP A 36 4.64 -6.56 12.17
C ASP A 36 5.66 -5.74 11.34
N LEU A 37 5.23 -4.68 10.64
CA LEU A 37 6.11 -3.92 9.74
C LEU A 37 5.67 -2.48 9.52
N CYS A 38 4.36 -2.23 9.34
CA CYS A 38 3.82 -0.91 9.05
C CYS A 38 4.12 0.06 10.20
N ASP A 39 3.72 -0.31 11.42
CA ASP A 39 3.86 0.57 12.58
C ASP A 39 5.35 0.83 12.91
N PRO A 40 6.24 -0.19 12.93
CA PRO A 40 7.67 0.03 13.11
C PRO A 40 8.32 0.88 12.01
N ALA A 41 7.94 0.69 10.74
CA ALA A 41 8.49 1.47 9.63
C ALA A 41 8.08 2.94 9.71
N GLN A 42 6.79 3.20 10.01
CA GLN A 42 6.27 4.56 10.18
C GLN A 42 6.87 5.24 11.40
N ALA A 43 7.05 4.51 12.51
CA ALA A 43 7.75 5.04 13.69
C ALA A 43 9.21 5.42 13.39
N ALA A 44 9.84 4.76 12.42
CA ALA A 44 11.18 5.09 11.94
C ALA A 44 11.20 6.20 10.86
N GLY A 45 10.04 6.78 10.51
CA GLY A 45 9.91 7.84 9.52
C GLY A 45 9.84 7.37 8.07
N ILE A 46 9.62 6.07 7.83
CA ILE A 46 9.44 5.50 6.50
C ILE A 46 7.94 5.40 6.18
N ASP A 47 7.53 5.97 5.06
CA ASP A 47 6.13 5.92 4.65
C ASP A 47 5.70 4.51 4.24
N PHE A 48 4.49 4.10 4.65
CA PHE A 48 3.93 2.81 4.24
C PHE A 48 2.85 3.02 3.18
N ILE A 49 3.22 2.75 1.93
CA ILE A 49 2.41 2.98 0.74
C ILE A 49 1.47 1.80 0.52
N ARG A 50 0.16 2.06 0.63
CA ARG A 50 -0.89 1.04 0.44
C ARG A 50 -1.36 0.98 -1.00
N LEU A 51 -1.67 -0.24 -1.46
CA LEU A 51 -2.30 -0.46 -2.76
C LEU A 51 -3.81 -0.58 -2.62
N THR A 52 -4.53 -0.01 -3.58
CA THR A 52 -5.97 -0.20 -3.77
C THR A 52 -6.24 -0.64 -5.20
N THR A 53 -7.35 -1.34 -5.42
CA THR A 53 -7.76 -1.86 -6.73
C THR A 53 -9.19 -1.46 -7.06
N PRO A 54 -9.62 -1.50 -8.34
CA PRO A 54 -11.01 -1.30 -8.72
C PRO A 54 -11.97 -2.25 -8.00
N THR A 55 -11.50 -3.46 -7.68
CA THR A 55 -12.26 -4.52 -6.99
C THR A 55 -12.38 -4.30 -5.48
N THR A 56 -11.66 -3.34 -4.90
CA THR A 56 -11.77 -3.01 -3.48
C THR A 56 -13.06 -2.22 -3.24
N ASP A 57 -13.97 -2.80 -2.45
CA ASP A 57 -15.24 -2.17 -2.13
C ASP A 57 -15.09 -0.98 -1.15
N ASP A 58 -16.08 -0.09 -1.15
CA ASP A 58 -16.07 1.12 -0.31
C ASP A 58 -16.16 0.83 1.19
N LYS A 59 -16.65 -0.36 1.57
CA LYS A 59 -16.70 -0.77 2.99
C LYS A 59 -15.32 -1.17 3.51
N ARG A 60 -14.48 -1.70 2.62
CA ARG A 60 -13.14 -2.20 2.92
C ARG A 60 -12.07 -1.13 2.69
N LEU A 61 -12.35 -0.11 1.88
CA LEU A 61 -11.44 1.02 1.65
C LEU A 61 -10.90 1.66 2.94
N PRO A 62 -11.72 2.01 3.96
CA PRO A 62 -11.20 2.56 5.21
C PRO A 62 -10.21 1.64 5.92
N VAL A 63 -10.42 0.32 5.85
CA VAL A 63 -9.53 -0.67 6.47
C VAL A 63 -8.22 -0.81 5.68
N VAL A 64 -8.29 -0.78 4.34
CA VAL A 64 -7.12 -0.89 3.46
C VAL A 64 -6.25 0.37 3.52
N LEU A 65 -6.88 1.54 3.67
CA LEU A 65 -6.21 2.83 3.78
C LEU A 65 -5.76 3.14 5.21
N ASN A 66 -6.19 2.36 6.20
CA ASN A 66 -5.75 2.55 7.58
C ASN A 66 -4.23 2.37 7.70
N GLY A 67 -3.56 3.38 8.26
CA GLY A 67 -2.10 3.40 8.36
C GLY A 67 -1.37 3.65 7.03
N SER A 68 -2.06 4.05 5.95
CA SER A 68 -1.37 4.50 4.74
C SER A 68 -0.69 5.85 4.96
N SER A 69 0.54 6.02 4.48
CA SER A 69 1.23 7.30 4.49
C SER A 69 2.02 7.52 3.19
N GLY A 70 2.47 8.76 2.97
CA GLY A 70 3.04 9.20 1.70
C GLY A 70 1.99 9.37 0.60
N PHE A 71 1.56 8.26 -0.01
CA PHE A 71 0.52 8.25 -1.05
C PHE A 71 -0.21 6.90 -1.13
N VAL A 72 -1.33 6.89 -1.86
CA VAL A 72 -2.10 5.66 -2.17
C VAL A 72 -1.79 5.21 -3.58
N TYR A 73 -1.37 3.95 -3.75
CA TYR A 73 -1.10 3.36 -5.04
C TYR A 73 -2.38 2.70 -5.61
N TYR A 74 -3.02 3.33 -6.59
CA TYR A 74 -4.18 2.73 -7.26
C TYR A 74 -3.75 1.88 -8.47
N VAL A 75 -4.01 0.57 -8.40
CA VAL A 75 -3.75 -0.36 -9.50
C VAL A 75 -4.93 -0.34 -10.46
N SER A 76 -4.80 0.34 -11.60
CA SER A 76 -5.92 0.62 -12.51
C SER A 76 -6.47 -0.61 -13.25
N VAL A 77 -5.68 -1.66 -13.44
CA VAL A 77 -6.09 -2.88 -14.15
C VAL A 77 -5.87 -4.08 -13.25
N ALA A 78 -6.96 -4.75 -12.86
CA ALA A 78 -6.87 -6.11 -12.35
C ALA A 78 -6.48 -6.99 -13.54
N GLY A 79 -5.25 -7.52 -13.57
CA GLY A 79 -4.66 -8.24 -14.70
C GLY A 79 -5.31 -9.59 -15.04
N VAL A 80 -6.62 -9.64 -15.23
CA VAL A 80 -7.32 -10.75 -15.85
C VAL A 80 -7.15 -10.63 -17.36
N THR A 81 -6.43 -11.58 -17.93
CA THR A 81 -6.18 -11.70 -19.37
C THR A 81 -7.48 -11.54 -20.17
N GLY A 82 -7.53 -10.52 -21.03
CA GLY A 82 -8.69 -10.24 -21.90
C GLY A 82 -9.60 -9.10 -21.46
N ALA A 83 -9.46 -8.59 -20.22
CA ALA A 83 -10.11 -7.33 -19.83
C ALA A 83 -9.33 -6.16 -20.42
N GLY A 84 -10.02 -5.27 -21.15
CA GLY A 84 -9.40 -4.09 -21.76
C GLY A 84 -8.64 -3.22 -20.74
N SER A 85 -7.71 -2.41 -21.24
CA SER A 85 -7.00 -1.41 -20.44
C SER A 85 -7.99 -0.49 -19.71
N ALA A 86 -7.66 -0.07 -18.49
CA ALA A 86 -8.42 0.97 -17.80
C ALA A 86 -8.51 2.23 -18.67
N THR A 87 -9.73 2.76 -18.83
CA THR A 87 -9.94 4.05 -19.50
C THR A 87 -9.63 5.19 -18.53
N LEU A 88 -9.34 6.38 -19.06
CA LEU A 88 -9.10 7.56 -18.23
C LEU A 88 -10.30 7.86 -17.32
N GLU A 89 -11.53 7.74 -17.84
CA GLU A 89 -12.78 7.93 -17.09
C GLU A 89 -12.87 7.00 -15.87
N HIS A 90 -12.58 5.70 -16.02
CA HIS A 90 -12.58 4.76 -14.90
C HIS A 90 -11.54 5.11 -13.82
N VAL A 91 -10.39 5.66 -14.22
CA VAL A 91 -9.36 6.10 -13.27
C VAL A 91 -9.81 7.37 -12.54
N GLU A 92 -10.41 8.33 -13.25
CA GLU A 92 -10.94 9.56 -12.65
C GLU A 92 -12.03 9.26 -11.61
N GLU A 93 -12.98 8.37 -11.94
CA GLU A 93 -14.02 7.93 -11.02
C GLU A 93 -13.45 7.25 -9.77
N ALA A 94 -12.44 6.39 -9.95
CA ALA A 94 -11.79 5.71 -8.84
C ALA A 94 -11.01 6.68 -7.95
N VAL A 95 -10.28 7.63 -8.52
CA VAL A 95 -9.58 8.67 -7.75
C VAL A 95 -10.58 9.52 -6.98
N ALA A 96 -11.69 9.93 -7.60
CA ALA A 96 -12.75 10.68 -6.93
C ALA A 96 -13.39 9.88 -5.79
N ARG A 97 -13.49 8.55 -5.94
CA ARG A 97 -13.95 7.64 -4.89
C ARG A 97 -12.96 7.55 -3.74
N LEU A 98 -11.70 7.27 -4.02
CA LEU A 98 -10.64 7.14 -3.01
C LEU A 98 -10.48 8.41 -2.16
N LYS A 99 -10.54 9.60 -2.80
CA LYS A 99 -10.46 10.90 -2.11
C LYS A 99 -11.57 11.15 -1.07
N ARG A 100 -12.67 10.39 -1.09
CA ARG A 100 -13.72 10.47 -0.06
C ARG A 100 -13.38 9.69 1.21
N HIS A 101 -12.33 8.87 1.18
CA HIS A 101 -11.94 7.94 2.24
C HIS A 101 -10.53 8.22 2.80
N THR A 102 -9.83 9.24 2.29
CA THR A 102 -8.53 9.75 2.76
C THR A 102 -8.69 11.17 3.26
#